data_AF-A0A2N5GG26-F1
#
_entry.id   AF-A0A2N5GG26-F1
#
_cell.length_a   1.000
_cell.length_b   1.000
_cell.length_c   1.000
_cell.angle_alpha   90.00
_cell.angle_beta   90.00
_cell.angle_gamma   90.00
#
_symmetry.space_group_name_H-M   'P 1'
#
loop_
_entity.id
_entity.type
_entity.pdbx_description
1 polymer ?
#
loop_
_entity_poly.entity_id
_entity_poly.type
_entity_poly.pdbx_seq_one_letter_code
_entity_poly.pdbx_strand_id
1 'polypeptide(L)'
;MLPQLKNYPHTKEAISNLEWDIKRSRFDLVRWQPGGDLFEQNNIEMATKNQTRLNDEITSMKGQIEDKKKEIRKLKLIDIFKGLENQVIRMRYIDGMSLAELIRMIKFAVKNNGDPVELD
;
A
#
# COMPACT_ATOMS: atom_id res chain seq x y z
N MET A 1 2.30 -18.03 -0.80
CA MET A 1 3.35 -17.00 -0.62
C MET A 1 3.61 -16.21 -1.89
N LEU A 2 4.03 -16.84 -3.00
CA LEU A 2 4.25 -16.16 -4.30
C LEU A 2 3.05 -15.35 -4.85
N PRO A 3 1.78 -15.84 -4.80
CA PRO A 3 0.63 -15.04 -5.25
C PRO A 3 0.43 -13.77 -4.41
N GLN A 4 0.67 -13.84 -3.10
CA GLN A 4 0.54 -12.69 -2.20
C GLN A 4 1.66 -11.66 -2.43
N LEU A 5 2.87 -12.11 -2.79
CA LEU A 5 3.97 -11.22 -3.17
C LEU A 5 3.71 -10.50 -4.49
N LYS A 6 3.15 -11.20 -5.49
CA LYS A 6 2.74 -10.58 -6.76
C LYS A 6 1.71 -9.46 -6.55
N ASN A 7 0.81 -9.62 -5.59
CA ASN A 7 -0.20 -8.62 -5.25
C ASN A 7 0.33 -7.46 -4.39
N TYR A 8 1.56 -7.53 -3.88
CA TYR A 8 2.11 -6.51 -2.99
C TYR A 8 2.01 -5.07 -3.54
N PRO A 9 2.35 -4.79 -4.83
CA PRO A 9 2.19 -3.45 -5.39
C PRO A 9 0.73 -2.99 -5.38
N HIS A 10 -0.20 -3.87 -5.75
CA HIS A 10 -1.64 -3.59 -5.72
C HIS A 10 -2.16 -3.34 -4.30
N THR A 11 -1.64 -4.06 -3.30
CA THR A 11 -2.00 -3.81 -1.89
C THR A 11 -1.51 -2.44 -1.42
N LYS A 12 -0.31 -2.00 -1.84
CA LYS A 12 0.20 -0.64 -1.58
C LYS A 12 -0.63 0.44 -2.27
N GLU A 13 -0.98 0.23 -3.52
CA GLU A 13 -1.83 1.13 -4.29
C GLU A 13 -3.22 1.26 -3.63
N ALA A 14 -3.82 0.14 -3.23
CA ALA A 14 -5.10 0.13 -2.52
C ALA A 14 -5.04 0.90 -1.19
N ILE A 15 -3.95 0.80 -0.43
CA ILE A 15 -3.75 1.62 0.78
C ILE A 15 -3.69 3.11 0.41
N SER A 16 -2.94 3.47 -0.63
CA SER A 16 -2.78 4.87 -1.06
C SER A 16 -4.12 5.47 -1.50
N ASN A 17 -4.93 4.71 -2.23
CA ASN A 17 -6.27 5.11 -2.64
C ASN A 17 -7.19 5.31 -1.44
N LEU A 18 -7.20 4.38 -0.47
CA LEU A 18 -7.97 4.51 0.77
C LEU A 18 -7.53 5.73 1.61
N GLU A 19 -6.22 6.01 1.67
CA GLU A 19 -5.70 7.20 2.37
C GLU A 19 -6.16 8.50 1.70
N TRP A 20 -6.21 8.52 0.36
CA TRP A 20 -6.76 9.64 -0.39
C TRP A 20 -8.27 9.80 -0.18
N ASP A 21 -9.03 8.71 -0.22
CA ASP A 21 -10.48 8.72 0.02
C ASP A 21 -10.80 9.22 1.43
N ILE A 22 -10.05 8.79 2.46
CA ILE A 22 -10.19 9.31 3.82
C ILE A 22 -9.95 10.82 3.85
N LYS A 23 -8.93 11.32 3.16
CA LYS A 23 -8.63 12.76 3.11
C LYS A 23 -9.79 13.54 2.50
N ARG A 24 -10.37 13.03 1.40
CA ARG A 24 -11.56 13.61 0.77
C ARG A 24 -12.77 13.58 1.72
N SER A 25 -13.09 12.43 2.31
CA SER A 25 -14.23 12.31 3.24
C SER A 25 -14.09 13.19 4.47
N ARG A 26 -12.86 13.42 4.96
CA ARG A 26 -12.60 14.38 6.05
C ARG A 26 -12.87 15.82 5.63
N PHE A 27 -12.50 16.19 4.41
CA PHE A 27 -12.80 17.51 3.87
C PHE A 27 -14.32 17.72 3.75
N ASP A 28 -15.03 16.73 3.24
CA ASP A 28 -16.50 16.78 3.18
C ASP A 28 -17.13 16.81 4.57
N LEU A 29 -16.58 16.08 5.54
CA LEU A 29 -17.07 16.10 6.93
C LEU A 29 -17.01 17.50 7.53
N VAL A 30 -15.94 18.26 7.28
CA VAL A 30 -15.82 19.67 7.72
C VAL A 30 -16.94 20.53 7.14
N ARG A 31 -17.31 20.30 5.87
CA ARG A 31 -18.41 21.03 5.23
C ARG A 31 -19.77 20.73 5.86
N TRP A 32 -19.95 19.54 6.40
CA TRP A 32 -21.16 19.11 7.12
C TRP A 32 -21.16 19.47 8.60
N GLN A 33 -20.08 20.00 9.18
CA GLN A 33 -20.02 20.45 10.58
C GLN A 33 -20.65 21.84 10.75
N PRO A 34 -21.05 22.25 11.97
CA PRO A 34 -21.56 23.60 12.23
C PRO A 34 -20.60 24.68 11.72
N GLY A 35 -21.13 25.66 10.97
CA GLY A 35 -20.33 26.69 10.28
C GLY A 35 -19.76 26.27 8.92
N GLY A 36 -19.99 25.01 8.49
CA GLY A 36 -19.68 24.53 7.14
C GLY A 36 -20.79 24.81 6.15
N ASP A 37 -20.45 24.98 4.86
CA ASP A 37 -21.40 25.39 3.82
C ASP A 37 -22.55 24.39 3.61
N LEU A 38 -22.28 23.09 3.72
CA LEU A 38 -23.32 22.06 3.60
C LEU A 38 -24.19 21.98 4.86
N PHE A 39 -23.65 22.30 6.03
CA PHE A 39 -24.44 22.42 7.26
C PHE A 39 -25.42 23.59 7.16
N GLU A 40 -24.96 24.78 6.76
CA GLU A 40 -25.79 26.00 6.68
C GLU A 40 -26.91 25.90 5.62
N GLN A 41 -26.71 25.10 4.57
CA GLN A 41 -27.70 24.90 3.50
C GLN A 41 -28.74 23.81 3.80
N ASN A 42 -28.62 23.09 4.91
CA ASN A 42 -29.46 21.93 5.22
C ASN A 42 -30.01 22.00 6.65
N ASN A 43 -31.01 21.17 6.94
CA ASN A 43 -31.51 21.03 8.30
C ASN A 43 -30.55 20.18 9.17
N ILE A 44 -30.69 20.31 10.49
CA ILE A 44 -29.83 19.64 11.48
C ILE A 44 -29.86 18.11 11.32
N GLU A 45 -31.03 17.54 11.00
CA GLU A 45 -31.19 16.10 10.82
C GLU A 45 -30.35 15.57 9.66
N MET A 46 -30.43 16.22 8.49
CA MET A 46 -29.68 15.87 7.29
C MET A 46 -28.17 16.05 7.49
N ALA A 47 -27.77 17.13 8.16
CA ALA A 47 -26.36 17.35 8.48
C ALA A 47 -25.82 16.26 9.42
N THR A 48 -26.54 15.96 10.49
CA THR A 48 -26.16 14.91 11.46
C THR A 48 -26.07 13.54 10.78
N LYS A 49 -27.04 13.19 9.93
CA LYS A 49 -27.02 11.93 9.17
C LYS A 49 -25.78 11.81 8.28
N ASN A 50 -25.39 12.88 7.59
CA ASN A 50 -24.21 12.88 6.74
C ASN A 50 -22.90 12.84 7.54
N GLN A 51 -22.83 13.56 8.67
CA GLN A 51 -21.68 13.47 9.58
C GLN A 51 -21.47 12.04 10.08
N THR A 52 -22.54 11.37 10.54
CA THR A 52 -22.47 9.97 11.00
C THR A 52 -22.02 9.05 9.86
N ARG A 53 -22.65 9.14 8.69
CA ARG A 53 -22.27 8.33 7.52
C ARG A 53 -20.79 8.50 7.15
N LEU A 54 -20.30 9.74 7.07
CA LEU A 54 -18.90 10.00 6.74
C LEU A 54 -17.94 9.49 7.80
N ASN A 55 -18.28 9.60 9.09
CA ASN A 55 -17.48 9.05 10.18
C ASN A 55 -17.41 7.51 10.13
N ASP A 56 -18.53 6.86 9.84
CA ASP A 56 -18.59 5.40 9.69
C ASP A 56 -17.76 4.94 8.47
N GLU A 57 -17.87 5.64 7.34
CA GLU A 57 -17.06 5.39 6.15
C GLU A 57 -15.56 5.56 6.42
N ILE A 58 -15.15 6.65 7.08
CA ILE A 58 -13.76 6.89 7.48
C ILE A 58 -13.25 5.77 8.39
N THR A 59 -14.08 5.33 9.34
CA THR A 59 -13.71 4.28 10.29
C THR A 59 -13.54 2.93 9.58
N SER A 60 -14.46 2.60 8.67
CA SER A 60 -14.38 1.41 7.82
C SER A 60 -13.12 1.42 6.96
N MET A 61 -12.82 2.53 6.28
CA MET A 61 -11.62 2.66 5.45
C MET A 61 -10.32 2.52 6.27
N LYS A 62 -10.28 3.08 7.48
CA LYS A 62 -9.14 2.88 8.40
C LYS A 62 -8.97 1.41 8.78
N GLY A 63 -10.06 0.70 9.05
CA GLY A 63 -10.03 -0.75 9.31
C GLY A 63 -9.44 -1.53 8.13
N GLN A 64 -9.89 -1.22 6.91
CA GLN A 64 -9.38 -1.83 5.68
C GLN A 64 -7.87 -1.56 5.48
N ILE A 65 -7.41 -0.33 5.74
CA ILE A 65 -5.98 0.00 5.70
C ILE A 65 -5.21 -0.86 6.70
N GLU A 66 -5.71 -1.01 7.93
CA GLU A 66 -5.01 -1.77 8.96
C GLU A 66 -4.88 -3.25 8.59
N ASP A 67 -5.93 -3.84 8.01
CA ASP A 67 -5.89 -5.23 7.55
C ASP A 67 -4.93 -5.43 6.37
N LYS A 68 -4.90 -4.50 5.41
CA LYS A 68 -3.90 -4.50 4.32
C LYS A 68 -2.47 -4.30 4.85
N LYS A 69 -2.28 -3.45 5.87
CA LYS A 69 -0.97 -3.27 6.54
C LYS A 69 -0.54 -4.55 7.27
N LYS A 70 -1.46 -5.29 7.89
CA LYS A 70 -1.17 -6.63 8.45
C LYS A 70 -0.74 -7.61 7.37
N GLU A 71 -1.40 -7.62 6.21
CA GLU A 71 -1.00 -8.45 5.06
C GLU A 71 0.44 -8.14 4.62
N ILE A 72 0.76 -6.86 4.42
CA ILE A 72 2.13 -6.41 4.09
C ILE A 72 3.14 -6.84 5.15
N ARG A 73 2.82 -6.72 6.45
CA ARG A 73 3.73 -7.15 7.53
C ARG A 73 4.02 -8.65 7.48
N LYS A 74 3.03 -9.49 7.14
CA LYS A 74 3.25 -10.94 6.95
C LYS A 74 4.20 -11.21 5.77
N LEU A 75 4.10 -10.42 4.70
CA LEU A 75 4.98 -10.59 3.53
C LEU A 75 6.43 -10.19 3.81
N LYS A 76 6.67 -9.23 4.71
CA LYS A 76 8.03 -8.88 5.16
C LYS A 76 8.76 -10.00 5.89
N LEU A 77 8.09 -11.08 6.31
CA LEU A 77 8.76 -12.28 6.81
C LEU A 77 9.66 -12.94 5.75
N ILE A 78 9.51 -12.58 4.47
CA ILE A 78 10.44 -13.01 3.43
C ILE A 78 11.89 -12.56 3.71
N ASP A 79 12.08 -11.47 4.47
CA ASP A 79 13.40 -10.97 4.87
C ASP A 79 14.13 -11.91 5.85
N ILE A 80 13.43 -12.86 6.48
CA ILE A 80 14.04 -13.88 7.34
C ILE A 80 14.83 -14.90 6.51
N PHE A 81 14.43 -15.14 5.26
CA PHE A 81 15.08 -16.14 4.42
C PHE A 81 16.32 -15.55 3.72
N LYS A 82 17.50 -16.08 4.06
CA LYS A 82 18.80 -15.58 3.58
C LYS A 82 19.23 -16.06 2.18
N GLY A 83 18.45 -16.95 1.54
CA GLY A 83 18.80 -17.52 0.24
C GLY A 83 18.66 -16.53 -0.93
N LEU A 84 19.49 -16.69 -1.97
CA LEU A 84 19.49 -15.85 -3.18
C LEU A 84 18.10 -15.74 -3.83
N GLU A 85 17.38 -16.86 -3.94
CA GLU A 85 16.02 -16.87 -4.50
C GLU A 85 15.07 -15.93 -3.74
N ASN A 86 15.16 -15.88 -2.42
CA ASN A 86 14.31 -14.99 -1.61
C ASN A 86 14.68 -13.52 -1.80
N GLN A 87 15.98 -13.23 -1.96
CA GLN A 87 16.43 -11.88 -2.27
C GLN A 87 15.94 -11.42 -3.65
N VAL A 88 16.04 -12.29 -4.66
CA VAL A 88 15.54 -12.03 -6.02
C VAL A 88 14.03 -11.78 -6.02
N ILE A 89 13.26 -12.59 -5.29
CA ILE A 89 11.80 -12.43 -5.16
C ILE A 89 11.46 -11.10 -4.48
N ARG A 90 12.13 -10.73 -3.39
CA ARG A 90 11.94 -9.44 -2.71
C ARG A 90 12.24 -8.28 -3.65
N MET A 91 13.41 -8.29 -4.29
CA MET A 91 13.84 -7.24 -5.21
C MET A 91 12.84 -7.04 -6.35
N ARG A 92 12.27 -8.14 -6.87
CA ARG A 92 11.28 -8.09 -7.94
C ARG A 92 9.95 -7.49 -7.50
N TYR A 93 9.39 -7.94 -6.38
CA TYR A 93 7.99 -7.66 -6.04
C TYR A 93 7.80 -6.60 -4.95
N ILE A 94 8.79 -6.42 -4.07
CA ILE A 94 8.77 -5.45 -2.97
C ILE A 94 9.53 -4.19 -3.35
N ASP A 95 10.74 -4.34 -3.90
CA ASP A 95 11.61 -3.22 -4.27
C ASP A 95 11.31 -2.70 -5.69
N GLY A 96 10.52 -3.44 -6.46
CA GLY A 96 10.03 -3.02 -7.78
C GLY A 96 11.06 -3.10 -8.91
N MET A 97 12.17 -3.83 -8.74
CA MET A 97 13.20 -3.93 -9.76
C MET A 97 12.70 -4.66 -11.01
N SER A 98 13.08 -4.13 -12.18
CA SER A 98 12.94 -4.81 -13.46
C SER A 98 13.84 -6.06 -13.53
N LEU A 99 13.50 -6.99 -14.42
CA LEU A 99 14.35 -8.16 -14.69
C LEU A 99 15.75 -7.73 -15.18
N ALA A 100 15.83 -6.65 -15.98
CA ALA A 100 17.09 -6.12 -16.48
C ALA A 100 17.97 -5.53 -15.36
N GLU A 101 17.38 -4.85 -14.38
CA GLU A 101 18.11 -4.35 -13.20
C GLU A 101 18.60 -5.49 -12.31
N LEU A 102 17.75 -6.51 -12.10
CA LEU A 102 18.11 -7.72 -11.38
C LEU A 102 19.30 -8.44 -12.03
N ILE A 103 19.24 -8.68 -13.34
CA ILE A 103 20.32 -9.31 -14.09
C ILE A 103 21.61 -8.48 -13.99
N ARG A 104 21.53 -7.15 -14.14
CA ARG A 104 22.71 -6.28 -14.01
C ARG A 104 23.33 -6.36 -12.62
N MET A 105 22.52 -6.37 -11.57
CA MET A 105 23.02 -6.44 -10.19
C MET A 105 23.64 -7.79 -9.88
N ILE A 106 23.03 -8.90 -10.34
CA ILE A 106 23.59 -10.24 -10.21
C ILE A 106 24.92 -10.34 -10.96
N LYS A 107 24.98 -9.87 -12.22
CA LYS A 107 26.22 -9.84 -13.02
C LYS A 107 27.33 -9.05 -12.31
N PHE A 108 26.99 -7.89 -11.73
CA PHE A 108 27.95 -7.09 -10.95
C PHE A 108 28.44 -7.85 -9.70
N ALA A 109 27.54 -8.49 -8.96
CA ALA A 109 27.90 -9.24 -7.75
C ALA A 109 28.81 -10.45 -8.07
N VAL A 110 28.46 -11.25 -9.08
CA VAL A 110 29.25 -12.42 -9.52
C VAL A 110 30.65 -11.98 -9.97
N LYS A 111 30.75 -10.93 -10.79
CA LYS A 111 32.03 -10.35 -11.25
C LYS A 111 32.95 -9.93 -10.10
N ASN A 112 32.39 -9.37 -9.02
CA ASN A 112 33.18 -8.89 -7.88
C ASN A 112 33.52 -9.98 -6.85
N ASN A 113 32.83 -11.13 -6.89
CA ASN A 113 33.14 -12.29 -6.04
C ASN A 113 34.21 -13.22 -6.66
N GLY A 114 34.69 -12.93 -7.88
CA GLY A 114 35.69 -13.75 -8.56
C GLY A 114 35.11 -15.00 -9.24
N ASP A 115 33.79 -15.16 -9.25
CA ASP A 115 33.11 -16.23 -9.95
C ASP A 115 33.09 -15.93 -11.47
N PRO A 116 33.34 -16.93 -12.35
CA PRO A 116 33.28 -16.72 -13.78
C PRO A 116 31.85 -16.33 -14.21
N VAL A 117 31.71 -15.18 -14.87
CA VAL A 117 30.44 -14.80 -15.51
C VAL A 117 30.40 -15.46 -16.88
N GLU A 118 30.04 -16.74 -16.96
CA GLU A 118 29.63 -17.38 -18.22
C GLU A 118 28.11 -17.28 -18.33
N LEU A 119 27.62 -16.45 -19.24
CA LEU A 119 26.24 -16.58 -19.75
C LEU A 119 26.16 -16.01 -21.17
N ASP A 120 25.86 -16.92 -22.10
CA ASP A 120 25.49 -16.71 -23.51
C ASP A 120 24.36 -15.68 -23.70
#